data_AF-A0A1M6YWQ2-F1
#
_entry.id   AF-A0A1M6YWQ2-F1
#
_cell.length_a   1.000
_cell.length_b   1.000
_cell.length_c   1.000
_cell.angle_alpha   90.00
_cell.angle_beta   90.00
_cell.angle_gamma   90.00
#
_symmetry.space_group_name_H-M   'P 1'
#
loop_
_entity.id
_entity.type
_entity.pdbx_description
1 polymer ?
#
loop_
_entity_poly.entity_id
_entity_poly.type
_entity_poly.pdbx_seq_one_letter_code
_entity_poly.pdbx_strand_id
1 'polypeptide(L)'
;MNTTISNSTLTATINHSGAELFSLKNNQNKEYIWEGNPKFWAKHSPVLFPIVGTLKNNSYTIDGKEYQLSRHGFARDMEFQLIDRTENSAIFSLNSTPETLKKYPFDFELQLIYTLEEASLNIEYKVINKDNSKMPFSIGAHPAIALPDNFENYAFQFEKEEILKYYLLENDLISNQTKILETKNNLVPLHYQLFENDALIFKTLKSNSLTILENSIPYVKVDFEDFPSLGIWTKDQAPFVCIEPWLGYSDTSENSGNLFKKEGILVLDPKQIFHSKFSITIL
;
A
#
# COMPACT_ATOMS: atom_id res chain seq x y z
N MET A 1 -3.34 19.08 7.21
CA MET A 1 -4.80 19.37 7.40
C MET A 1 -5.53 18.04 7.42
N ASN A 2 -6.70 17.92 8.06
CA ASN A 2 -7.46 16.64 8.06
C ASN A 2 -8.85 16.84 7.44
N THR A 3 -9.31 15.83 6.69
CA THR A 3 -10.69 15.70 6.22
C THR A 3 -11.32 14.47 6.86
N THR A 4 -12.53 14.62 7.39
CA THR A 4 -13.32 13.50 7.90
C THR A 4 -14.50 13.22 6.98
N ILE A 5 -14.72 11.95 6.68
CA ILE A 5 -15.89 11.42 5.98
C ILE A 5 -16.56 10.40 6.90
N SER A 6 -17.88 10.26 6.80
CA SER A 6 -18.65 9.34 7.64
C SER A 6 -19.88 8.81 6.92
N ASN A 7 -20.38 7.67 7.39
CA ASN A 7 -21.71 7.18 7.08
C ASN A 7 -22.37 6.67 8.39
N SER A 8 -23.42 5.86 8.30
CA SER A 8 -24.13 5.34 9.47
C SER A 8 -23.35 4.32 10.29
N THR A 9 -22.18 3.86 9.86
CA THR A 9 -21.42 2.72 10.43
C THR A 9 -19.98 3.07 10.76
N LEU A 10 -19.34 3.90 9.93
CA LEU A 10 -17.93 4.22 10.00
C LEU A 10 -17.67 5.72 9.91
N THR A 11 -16.53 6.12 10.47
CA THR A 11 -15.92 7.43 10.30
C THR A 11 -14.46 7.25 9.92
N ALA A 12 -14.05 7.86 8.80
CA ALA A 12 -12.65 7.86 8.34
C ALA A 12 -12.08 9.28 8.39
N THR A 13 -10.84 9.42 8.85
CA THR A 13 -10.10 10.69 8.83
C THR A 13 -8.85 10.53 7.97
N ILE A 14 -8.69 11.44 7.02
CA ILE A 14 -7.59 11.46 6.05
C ILE A 14 -6.76 12.71 6.29
N ASN A 15 -5.45 12.53 6.47
CA ASN A 15 -4.48 13.63 6.51
C ASN A 15 -4.14 14.04 5.08
N HIS A 16 -4.18 15.34 4.80
CA HIS A 16 -3.87 15.89 3.48
C HIS A 16 -2.39 15.66 3.11
N SER A 17 -1.52 15.55 4.11
CA SER A 17 -0.13 15.11 3.91
C SER A 17 -0.14 13.63 3.52
N GLY A 18 0.35 13.36 2.31
CA GLY A 18 0.31 12.05 1.67
C GLY A 18 -1.08 11.56 1.28
N ALA A 19 -2.14 12.37 1.47
CA ALA A 19 -3.52 11.92 1.48
C ALA A 19 -3.68 10.63 2.31
N GLU A 20 -2.99 10.54 3.46
CA GLU A 20 -2.85 9.34 4.28
C GLU A 20 -4.13 9.05 5.09
N LEU A 21 -4.66 7.83 4.97
CA LEU A 21 -5.69 7.35 5.90
C LEU A 21 -5.08 7.29 7.31
N PHE A 22 -5.59 8.16 8.18
CA PHE A 22 -5.05 8.37 9.53
C PHE A 22 -5.88 7.65 10.60
N SER A 23 -7.18 7.45 10.37
CA SER A 23 -8.10 6.83 11.33
C SER A 23 -9.30 6.22 10.59
N LEU A 24 -9.75 5.05 11.03
CA LEU A 24 -11.00 4.40 10.60
C LEU A 24 -11.68 3.81 11.84
N LYS A 25 -12.83 4.38 12.21
CA LYS A 25 -13.55 4.02 13.44
C LYS A 25 -14.96 3.56 13.17
N ASN A 26 -15.45 2.62 13.98
CA ASN A 26 -16.87 2.28 14.03
C ASN A 26 -17.66 3.21 14.97
N ASN A 27 -18.98 3.04 15.01
CA ASN A 27 -19.88 3.81 15.87
C ASN A 27 -19.63 3.64 17.38
N GLN A 28 -18.95 2.55 17.79
CA GLN A 28 -18.50 2.33 19.17
C GLN A 28 -17.14 2.96 19.45
N ASN A 29 -16.60 3.76 18.51
CA ASN A 29 -15.31 4.45 18.60
C ASN A 29 -14.10 3.49 18.72
N LYS A 30 -14.24 2.23 18.29
CA LYS A 30 -13.10 1.30 18.11
C LYS A 30 -12.31 1.76 16.89
N GLU A 31 -11.01 1.95 17.06
CA GLU A 31 -10.06 2.32 16.02
C GLU A 31 -9.48 1.06 15.36
N TYR A 32 -9.38 1.08 14.03
CA TYR A 32 -8.88 -0.03 13.22
C TYR A 32 -7.58 0.30 12.50
N ILE A 33 -7.16 1.57 12.46
CA ILE A 33 -5.86 1.98 11.92
C ILE A 33 -4.86 2.22 13.04
N TRP A 34 -3.65 1.73 12.86
CA TRP A 34 -2.53 1.94 13.78
C TRP A 34 -2.30 3.43 14.07
N GLU A 35 -2.11 3.80 15.33
CA GLU A 35 -2.01 5.19 15.80
C GLU A 35 -0.69 5.92 15.46
N GLY A 36 0.24 5.26 14.78
CA GLY A 36 1.49 5.90 14.36
C GLY A 36 2.51 6.14 15.49
N ASN A 37 2.53 5.32 16.55
CA ASN A 37 3.50 5.48 17.64
C ASN A 37 4.95 5.32 17.12
N PRO A 38 5.80 6.37 17.20
CA PRO A 38 7.13 6.37 16.62
C PRO A 38 8.10 5.39 17.29
N LYS A 39 7.76 4.84 18.47
CA LYS A 39 8.52 3.74 19.08
C LYS A 39 8.54 2.49 18.20
N PHE A 40 7.46 2.26 17.45
CA PHE A 40 7.35 1.13 16.52
C PHE A 40 7.43 1.61 15.07
N TRP A 41 6.50 2.48 14.67
CA TRP A 41 6.41 3.01 13.32
C TRP A 41 5.55 4.28 13.28
N ALA A 42 6.12 5.39 12.80
CA ALA A 42 5.53 6.73 12.88
C ALA A 42 4.53 7.08 11.75
N LYS A 43 4.03 6.08 11.02
CA LYS A 43 3.09 6.24 9.90
C LYS A 43 1.85 5.40 10.15
N HIS A 44 0.82 5.59 9.32
CA HIS A 44 -0.49 4.95 9.49
C HIS A 44 -0.84 4.12 8.26
N SER A 45 -0.87 4.76 7.09
CA SER A 45 -1.28 4.15 5.82
C SER A 45 -0.73 4.91 4.60
N PRO A 46 0.60 5.04 4.45
CA PRO A 46 1.17 5.86 3.41
C PRO A 46 0.89 5.30 2.01
N VAL A 47 0.67 6.20 1.05
CA VAL A 47 0.66 5.88 -0.39
C VAL A 47 2.09 5.72 -0.92
N LEU A 48 2.27 4.79 -1.86
CA LEU A 48 3.56 4.44 -2.45
C LEU A 48 3.56 4.82 -3.94
N PHE A 49 4.23 5.92 -4.31
CA PHE A 49 4.29 6.42 -5.69
C PHE A 49 5.50 7.34 -5.90
N PRO A 50 6.19 7.30 -7.07
CA PRO A 50 5.89 6.51 -8.28
C PRO A 50 6.57 5.14 -8.32
N ILE A 51 7.09 4.68 -7.18
CA ILE A 51 7.71 3.36 -7.03
C ILE A 51 7.16 2.70 -5.76
N VAL A 52 7.11 1.37 -5.75
CA VAL A 52 6.92 0.57 -4.55
C VAL A 52 8.27 -0.04 -4.17
N GLY A 53 8.61 0.00 -2.89
CA GLY A 53 9.87 -0.53 -2.37
C GLY A 53 11.08 0.34 -2.74
N THR A 54 12.25 -0.28 -2.79
CA THR A 54 13.54 0.38 -2.99
C THR A 54 14.06 0.15 -4.40
N LEU A 55 14.69 1.18 -4.98
CA LEU A 55 15.48 1.05 -6.20
C LEU A 55 16.92 0.69 -5.82
N LYS A 56 17.60 -0.11 -6.64
CA LYS A 56 19.02 -0.39 -6.46
C LYS A 56 19.79 0.93 -6.45
N ASN A 57 20.59 1.16 -5.41
CA ASN A 57 21.32 2.42 -5.17
C ASN A 57 20.43 3.68 -5.02
N ASN A 58 19.12 3.52 -4.79
CA ASN A 58 18.14 4.62 -4.76
C ASN A 58 18.12 5.48 -6.04
N SER A 59 18.50 4.91 -7.18
CA SER A 59 18.55 5.61 -8.47
C SER A 59 17.95 4.80 -9.62
N TYR A 60 17.63 5.50 -10.69
CA TYR A 60 17.20 4.93 -11.97
C TYR A 60 17.55 5.86 -13.12
N THR A 61 17.42 5.38 -14.34
CA THR A 61 17.69 6.14 -15.57
C THR A 61 16.47 6.24 -16.48
N ILE A 62 16.30 7.40 -17.11
CA ILE A 62 15.37 7.66 -18.22
C ILE A 62 16.19 8.34 -19.32
N ASP A 63 16.14 7.80 -20.54
CA ASP A 63 16.87 8.33 -21.70
C ASP A 63 18.36 8.64 -21.44
N GLY A 64 19.02 7.78 -20.64
CA GLY A 64 20.43 7.92 -20.28
C GLY A 64 20.74 8.93 -19.18
N LYS A 65 19.74 9.64 -18.65
CA LYS A 65 19.89 10.54 -17.51
C LYS A 65 19.51 9.84 -16.21
N GLU A 66 20.35 9.98 -15.18
CA GLU A 66 20.11 9.43 -13.85
C GLU A 66 19.22 10.34 -13.00
N TYR A 67 18.35 9.71 -12.21
CA TYR A 67 17.44 10.31 -11.25
C TYR A 67 17.50 9.53 -9.93
N GLN A 68 17.14 10.18 -8.82
CA GLN A 68 17.12 9.57 -7.49
C GLN A 68 15.71 9.58 -6.90
N LEU A 69 15.34 8.46 -6.27
CA LEU A 69 14.11 8.30 -5.51
C LEU A 69 14.39 7.54 -4.22
N SER A 70 13.83 8.04 -3.12
CA SER A 70 13.78 7.30 -1.85
C SER A 70 12.84 6.10 -1.95
N ARG A 71 13.03 5.13 -1.05
CA ARG A 71 12.13 3.98 -0.86
C ARG A 71 10.65 4.40 -0.82
N HIS A 72 9.84 3.76 -1.65
CA HIS A 72 8.43 4.03 -1.99
C HIS A 72 8.11 5.40 -2.60
N GLY A 73 9.10 6.05 -3.20
CA GLY A 73 8.93 7.31 -3.89
C GLY A 73 8.75 8.49 -2.94
N PHE A 74 7.91 9.45 -3.34
CA PHE A 74 7.78 10.75 -2.66
C PHE A 74 6.34 11.14 -2.33
N ALA A 75 5.31 10.50 -2.90
CA ALA A 75 3.93 10.98 -2.77
C ALA A 75 3.46 11.12 -1.32
N ARG A 76 3.77 10.13 -0.46
CA ARG A 76 3.46 10.18 0.98
C ARG A 76 4.06 11.37 1.74
N ASP A 77 5.08 12.03 1.20
CA ASP A 77 5.77 13.15 1.86
C ASP A 77 5.28 14.51 1.31
N MET A 78 4.31 14.52 0.38
CA MET A 78 3.76 15.71 -0.27
C MET A 78 2.37 16.08 0.28
N GLU A 79 1.98 17.35 0.21
CA GLU A 79 0.61 17.77 0.51
C GLU A 79 -0.28 17.55 -0.72
N PHE A 80 -1.42 16.89 -0.53
CA PHE A 80 -2.45 16.74 -1.54
C PHE A 80 -3.53 17.81 -1.39
N GLN A 81 -4.07 18.28 -2.52
CA GLN A 81 -5.22 19.17 -2.53
C GLN A 81 -6.52 18.37 -2.44
N LEU A 82 -7.40 18.72 -1.49
CA LEU A 82 -8.80 18.25 -1.52
C LEU A 82 -9.54 18.91 -2.69
N ILE A 83 -9.95 18.12 -3.68
CA ILE A 83 -10.61 18.60 -4.90
C ILE A 83 -12.12 18.30 -4.94
N ASP A 84 -12.59 17.33 -4.16
CA ASP A 84 -14.01 17.06 -3.99
C ASP A 84 -14.28 16.41 -2.62
N ARG A 85 -15.49 16.61 -2.09
CA ARG A 85 -15.94 16.04 -0.81
C ARG A 85 -17.46 15.97 -0.73
N THR A 86 -17.95 14.80 -0.33
CA THR A 86 -19.33 14.60 0.16
C THR A 86 -19.30 14.23 1.65
N GLU A 87 -20.44 13.82 2.20
CA GLU A 87 -20.50 13.30 3.58
C GLU A 87 -19.65 12.03 3.74
N ASN A 88 -19.73 11.10 2.79
CA ASN A 88 -19.11 9.78 2.85
C ASN A 88 -17.94 9.58 1.87
N SER A 89 -17.51 10.62 1.14
CA SER A 89 -16.40 10.51 0.19
C SER A 89 -15.52 11.76 0.14
N ALA A 90 -14.25 11.58 -0.24
CA ALA A 90 -13.30 12.67 -0.45
C ALA A 90 -12.29 12.30 -1.55
N ILE A 91 -11.96 13.27 -2.39
CA ILE A 91 -10.97 13.12 -3.47
C ILE A 91 -9.80 14.08 -3.23
N PHE A 92 -8.60 13.52 -3.17
CA PHE A 92 -7.35 14.25 -3.00
C PHE A 92 -6.53 14.17 -4.29
N SER A 93 -5.89 15.26 -4.71
CA SER A 93 -5.07 15.33 -5.92
C SER A 93 -3.67 15.86 -5.65
N LEU A 94 -2.67 15.18 -6.21
CA LEU A 94 -1.27 15.61 -6.28
C LEU A 94 -0.89 15.76 -7.75
N ASN A 95 -0.53 16.99 -8.14
CA ASN A 95 -0.02 17.28 -9.47
C ASN A 95 1.50 17.29 -9.47
N SER A 96 2.10 17.00 -10.62
CA SER A 96 3.53 17.24 -10.81
C SER A 96 3.87 18.71 -10.54
N THR A 97 5.03 18.93 -9.92
CA THR A 97 5.61 20.24 -9.65
C THR A 97 7.04 20.27 -10.16
N PRO A 98 7.65 21.48 -10.32
CA PRO A 98 9.06 21.60 -10.67
C PRO A 98 9.99 20.78 -9.78
N GLU A 99 9.66 20.58 -8.50
CA GLU A 99 10.48 19.78 -7.58
C GLU A 99 10.31 18.27 -7.78
N THR A 100 9.09 17.81 -8.06
CA THR A 100 8.88 16.39 -8.41
C THR A 100 9.54 16.05 -9.74
N LEU A 101 9.51 16.97 -10.73
CA LEU A 101 10.10 16.76 -12.05
C LEU A 101 11.64 16.63 -12.03
N LYS A 102 12.30 17.15 -10.99
CA LYS A 102 13.73 16.90 -10.74
C LYS A 102 14.03 15.44 -10.35
N LYS A 103 13.06 14.76 -9.73
CA LYS A 103 13.19 13.37 -9.23
C LYS A 103 12.51 12.35 -10.14
N TYR A 104 11.46 12.75 -10.85
CA TYR A 104 10.60 11.94 -11.70
C TYR A 104 10.09 12.78 -12.88
N PRO A 105 10.72 12.70 -14.05
CA PRO A 105 10.60 13.69 -15.14
C PRO A 105 9.36 13.47 -16.02
N PHE A 106 8.20 13.23 -15.40
CA PHE A 106 6.93 13.02 -16.10
C PHE A 106 5.89 13.97 -15.53
N ASP A 107 5.13 14.63 -16.40
CA ASP A 107 3.95 15.38 -15.96
C ASP A 107 2.80 14.41 -15.62
N PHE A 108 2.33 14.46 -14.37
CA PHE A 108 1.34 13.53 -13.85
C PHE A 108 0.30 14.23 -12.96
N GLU A 109 -0.82 13.55 -12.77
CA GLU A 109 -1.70 13.77 -11.62
C GLU A 109 -2.03 12.43 -10.97
N LEU A 110 -1.90 12.37 -9.65
CA LEU A 110 -2.30 11.24 -8.81
C LEU A 110 -3.49 11.67 -7.97
N GLN A 111 -4.63 10.99 -8.11
CA GLN A 111 -5.79 11.18 -7.27
C GLN A 111 -5.99 9.98 -6.33
N LEU A 112 -6.26 10.26 -5.06
CA LEU A 112 -6.67 9.31 -4.02
C LEU A 112 -8.13 9.57 -3.68
N ILE A 113 -8.96 8.56 -3.91
CA ILE A 113 -10.41 8.65 -3.75
C ILE A 113 -10.80 7.72 -2.60
N TYR A 114 -11.39 8.30 -1.56
CA TYR A 114 -11.88 7.59 -0.38
C TYR A 114 -13.40 7.60 -0.38
N THR A 115 -14.03 6.44 -0.27
CA THR A 115 -15.50 6.31 -0.21
C THR A 115 -15.91 5.30 0.86
N LEU A 116 -16.77 5.73 1.78
CA LEU A 116 -17.40 4.86 2.77
C LEU A 116 -18.72 4.31 2.24
N GLU A 117 -18.82 2.99 2.20
CA GLU A 117 -20.01 2.22 1.82
C GLU A 117 -20.25 1.15 2.87
N GLU A 118 -21.37 1.24 3.59
CA GLU A 118 -21.66 0.35 4.73
C GLU A 118 -20.46 0.26 5.70
N ALA A 119 -20.00 -0.96 6.02
CA ALA A 119 -18.85 -1.21 6.89
C ALA A 119 -17.51 -1.26 6.12
N SER A 120 -17.45 -0.73 4.90
CA SER A 120 -16.26 -0.74 4.05
C SER A 120 -15.78 0.67 3.72
N LEU A 121 -14.46 0.85 3.75
CA LEU A 121 -13.77 1.99 3.14
C LEU A 121 -13.14 1.52 1.82
N ASN A 122 -13.67 2.02 0.71
CA ASN A 122 -13.06 1.86 -0.61
C ASN A 122 -11.98 2.94 -0.81
N ILE A 123 -10.82 2.53 -1.30
CA ILE A 123 -9.68 3.38 -1.59
C ILE A 123 -9.27 3.14 -3.05
N GLU A 124 -9.46 4.15 -3.89
CA GLU A 124 -9.13 4.12 -5.31
C GLU A 124 -7.96 5.06 -5.63
N TYR A 125 -7.07 4.57 -6.49
CA TYR A 125 -6.00 5.34 -7.09
C TYR A 125 -6.33 5.61 -8.55
N LYS A 126 -6.24 6.88 -8.94
CA LYS A 126 -6.33 7.31 -10.33
C LYS A 126 -5.04 8.02 -10.72
N VAL A 127 -4.31 7.44 -11.65
CA VAL A 127 -3.03 7.98 -12.15
C VAL A 127 -3.25 8.49 -13.56
N ILE A 128 -2.97 9.76 -13.79
CA ILE A 128 -3.17 10.44 -15.07
C ILE A 128 -1.80 10.79 -15.63
N ASN A 129 -1.47 10.26 -16.81
CA ASN A 129 -0.29 10.68 -17.55
C ASN A 129 -0.60 11.98 -18.31
N LYS A 130 -0.12 13.13 -17.80
CA LYS A 130 -0.30 14.44 -18.45
C LYS A 130 0.79 14.73 -19.47
N ASP A 131 1.78 13.86 -19.60
CA ASP A 131 2.88 13.99 -20.56
C ASP A 131 2.45 13.66 -22.00
N ASN A 132 3.35 13.90 -22.96
CA ASN A 132 3.25 13.43 -24.34
C ASN A 132 4.08 12.15 -24.57
N SER A 133 4.77 11.66 -23.54
CA SER A 133 5.56 10.43 -23.52
C SER A 133 4.90 9.35 -22.65
N LYS A 134 5.37 8.10 -22.79
CA LYS A 134 4.94 7.00 -21.91
C LYS A 134 5.48 7.23 -20.51
N MET A 135 4.69 6.94 -19.49
CA MET A 135 5.04 7.17 -18.09
C MET A 135 5.16 5.85 -17.31
N PRO A 136 6.36 5.45 -16.86
CA PRO A 136 6.56 4.25 -16.06
C PRO A 136 6.36 4.51 -14.57
N PHE A 137 5.40 3.83 -13.93
CA PHE A 137 5.10 4.02 -12.52
C PHE A 137 4.74 2.71 -11.81
N SER A 138 4.84 2.72 -10.49
CA SER A 138 4.19 1.78 -9.59
C SER A 138 3.29 2.55 -8.62
N ILE A 139 2.25 1.88 -8.14
CA ILE A 139 1.34 2.40 -7.11
C ILE A 139 1.10 1.32 -6.06
N GLY A 140 1.02 1.70 -4.80
CA GLY A 140 0.72 0.77 -3.73
C GLY A 140 0.20 1.45 -2.48
N ALA A 141 -0.45 0.65 -1.64
CA ALA A 141 -0.92 1.05 -0.32
C ALA A 141 -0.03 0.45 0.77
N HIS A 142 -0.08 1.01 1.98
CA HIS A 142 0.62 0.47 3.14
C HIS A 142 -0.19 0.63 4.46
N PRO A 143 -1.49 0.31 4.50
CA PRO A 143 -2.31 0.47 5.70
C PRO A 143 -1.85 -0.45 6.82
N ALA A 144 -1.55 0.11 7.99
CA ALA A 144 -1.35 -0.63 9.22
C ALA A 144 -2.68 -0.81 9.97
N ILE A 145 -3.15 -2.04 10.06
CA ILE A 145 -4.36 -2.42 10.81
C ILE A 145 -3.99 -2.61 12.28
N ALA A 146 -4.69 -1.91 13.18
CA ALA A 146 -4.49 -2.00 14.62
C ALA A 146 -4.96 -3.34 15.19
N LEU A 147 -4.09 -3.99 15.98
CA LEU A 147 -4.29 -5.27 16.65
C LEU A 147 -4.15 -5.07 18.18
N PRO A 148 -5.17 -4.53 18.86
CA PRO A 148 -5.05 -4.11 20.26
C PRO A 148 -4.98 -5.28 21.28
N ASP A 149 -5.39 -6.48 20.89
CA ASP A 149 -5.24 -7.68 21.72
C ASP A 149 -3.83 -8.31 21.55
N ASN A 150 -3.55 -9.43 22.21
CA ASN A 150 -2.30 -10.15 22.01
C ASN A 150 -2.12 -10.54 20.53
N PHE A 151 -0.96 -10.27 19.95
CA PHE A 151 -0.67 -10.52 18.53
C PHE A 151 -0.92 -11.98 18.13
N GLU A 152 -0.66 -12.92 19.03
CA GLU A 152 -0.87 -14.37 18.83
C GLU A 152 -2.35 -14.80 18.84
N ASN A 153 -3.27 -13.92 19.27
CA ASN A 153 -4.71 -14.15 19.16
C ASN A 153 -5.22 -13.92 17.73
N TYR A 154 -4.40 -13.35 16.85
CA TYR A 154 -4.77 -13.05 15.50
C TYR A 154 -4.28 -14.10 14.51
N ALA A 155 -4.98 -14.23 13.38
CA ALA A 155 -4.56 -15.07 12.26
C ALA A 155 -4.94 -14.42 10.93
N PHE A 156 -4.20 -14.72 9.88
CA PHE A 156 -4.63 -14.46 8.51
C PHE A 156 -5.45 -15.62 7.98
N GLN A 157 -6.51 -15.30 7.24
CA GLN A 157 -7.29 -16.21 6.43
C GLN A 157 -7.24 -15.74 4.97
N PHE A 158 -6.54 -16.50 4.14
CA PHE A 158 -6.51 -16.27 2.69
C PHE A 158 -7.81 -16.77 2.05
N GLU A 159 -8.32 -16.04 1.06
CA GLU A 159 -9.57 -16.35 0.38
C GLU A 159 -9.56 -17.74 -0.26
N LYS A 160 -8.44 -18.12 -0.91
CA LYS A 160 -8.31 -19.34 -1.70
C LYS A 160 -7.20 -20.23 -1.14
N GLU A 161 -7.35 -21.53 -1.38
CA GLU A 161 -6.27 -22.48 -1.13
C GLU A 161 -5.18 -22.31 -2.21
N GLU A 162 -3.98 -21.97 -1.77
CA GLU A 162 -2.84 -21.73 -2.64
C GLU A 162 -1.50 -21.91 -1.93
N ILE A 163 -0.44 -22.05 -2.73
CA ILE A 163 0.93 -22.07 -2.22
C ILE A 163 1.38 -20.62 -2.04
N LEU A 164 1.51 -20.20 -0.78
CA LEU A 164 1.94 -18.86 -0.41
C LEU A 164 3.46 -18.73 -0.48
N LYS A 165 3.99 -18.69 -1.71
CA LYS A 165 5.41 -18.44 -1.96
C LYS A 165 5.71 -16.94 -1.83
N TYR A 166 6.58 -16.59 -0.88
CA TYR A 166 7.04 -15.22 -0.69
C TYR A 166 8.54 -15.07 -0.92
N TYR A 167 8.95 -13.85 -1.27
CA TYR A 167 10.33 -13.49 -1.59
C TYR A 167 10.98 -12.80 -0.39
N LEU A 168 12.24 -13.11 -0.14
CA LEU A 168 13.02 -12.46 0.91
C LEU A 168 13.69 -11.19 0.38
N LEU A 169 13.90 -10.23 1.28
CA LEU A 169 14.69 -9.04 1.00
C LEU A 169 16.17 -9.27 1.31
N GLU A 170 17.04 -8.73 0.45
CA GLU A 170 18.47 -8.58 0.68
C GLU A 170 18.86 -7.15 0.34
N ASN A 171 19.37 -6.39 1.31
CA ASN A 171 19.67 -4.95 1.16
C ASN A 171 18.47 -4.14 0.63
N ASP A 172 17.27 -4.36 1.18
CA ASP A 172 15.99 -3.76 0.75
C ASP A 172 15.52 -4.13 -0.68
N LEU A 173 16.23 -5.02 -1.38
CA LEU A 173 15.90 -5.50 -2.72
C LEU A 173 15.28 -6.89 -2.68
N ILE A 174 14.42 -7.20 -3.65
CA ILE A 174 13.88 -8.55 -3.83
C ILE A 174 15.04 -9.50 -4.20
N SER A 175 15.30 -10.47 -3.33
CA SER A 175 16.30 -11.50 -3.58
C SER A 175 15.73 -12.62 -4.46
N ASN A 176 16.60 -13.51 -4.94
CA ASN A 176 16.20 -14.76 -5.60
C ASN A 176 15.78 -15.86 -4.60
N GLN A 177 15.88 -15.60 -3.29
CA GLN A 177 15.50 -16.54 -2.26
C GLN A 177 14.00 -16.44 -1.97
N THR A 178 13.35 -17.59 -1.87
CA THR A 178 11.92 -17.68 -1.59
C THR A 178 11.66 -18.70 -0.50
N LYS A 179 10.63 -18.44 0.30
CA LYS A 179 10.08 -19.39 1.28
C LYS A 179 8.61 -19.66 0.95
N ILE A 180 8.07 -20.72 1.53
CA ILE A 180 6.64 -21.02 1.49
C ILE A 180 6.10 -20.73 2.87
N LEU A 181 5.07 -19.88 2.95
CA LEU A 181 4.32 -19.67 4.18
C LEU A 181 3.37 -20.84 4.36
N GLU A 182 3.57 -21.59 5.44
CA GLU A 182 2.73 -22.76 5.75
C GLU A 182 1.33 -22.31 6.16
N THR A 183 0.32 -23.00 5.63
CA THR A 183 -1.08 -22.74 5.96
C THR A 183 -1.77 -24.02 6.41
N LYS A 184 -2.80 -23.88 7.23
CA LYS A 184 -3.74 -24.95 7.54
C LYS A 184 -5.16 -24.45 7.30
N ASN A 185 -5.87 -25.02 6.33
CA ASN A 185 -7.19 -24.53 5.90
C ASN A 185 -7.17 -23.03 5.55
N ASN A 186 -6.15 -22.58 4.81
CA ASN A 186 -5.90 -21.19 4.43
C ASN A 186 -5.63 -20.24 5.61
N LEU A 187 -5.39 -20.77 6.81
CA LEU A 187 -5.06 -20.00 7.99
C LEU A 187 -3.56 -19.95 8.25
N VAL A 188 -3.09 -18.78 8.65
CA VAL A 188 -1.73 -18.52 9.16
C VAL A 188 -1.85 -17.81 10.51
N PRO A 189 -1.59 -18.49 11.63
CA PRO A 189 -1.53 -17.84 12.94
C PRO A 189 -0.45 -16.76 12.98
N LEU A 190 -0.75 -15.59 13.56
CA LEU A 190 0.23 -14.50 13.65
C LEU A 190 1.21 -14.74 14.79
N HIS A 191 2.49 -14.58 14.50
CA HIS A 191 3.55 -14.50 15.48
C HIS A 191 4.71 -13.68 14.89
N TYR A 192 5.45 -12.94 15.73
CA TYR A 192 6.46 -11.99 15.24
C TYR A 192 7.60 -12.64 14.44
N GLN A 193 7.91 -13.92 14.69
CA GLN A 193 8.94 -14.65 13.94
C GLN A 193 8.63 -14.77 12.44
N LEU A 194 7.37 -14.65 12.02
CA LEU A 194 7.03 -14.58 10.58
C LEU A 194 7.74 -13.42 9.87
N PHE A 195 8.00 -12.33 10.60
CA PHE A 195 8.51 -11.06 10.07
C PHE A 195 9.97 -10.78 10.49
N GLU A 196 10.68 -11.77 11.04
CA GLU A 196 12.08 -11.62 11.47
C GLU A 196 13.02 -11.27 10.29
N ASN A 197 12.63 -11.66 9.07
CA ASN A 197 13.35 -11.42 7.82
C ASN A 197 12.69 -10.32 6.96
N ASP A 198 12.06 -9.33 7.61
CA ASP A 198 11.28 -8.25 6.98
C ASP A 198 9.94 -8.74 6.38
N ALA A 199 9.35 -7.94 5.49
CA ALA A 199 8.02 -8.16 4.92
C ALA A 199 7.90 -9.51 4.17
N LEU A 200 6.72 -10.13 4.30
CA LEU A 200 6.30 -11.24 3.46
C LEU A 200 5.85 -10.66 2.11
N ILE A 201 6.68 -10.81 1.08
CA ILE A 201 6.42 -10.24 -0.25
C ILE A 201 5.92 -11.30 -1.22
N PHE A 202 4.65 -11.20 -1.59
CA PHE A 202 4.03 -12.04 -2.62
C PHE A 202 4.01 -11.25 -3.94
N LYS A 203 4.77 -11.71 -4.94
CA LYS A 203 4.72 -11.10 -6.29
C LYS A 203 3.37 -11.32 -6.98
N THR A 204 2.76 -12.47 -6.73
CA THR A 204 1.44 -12.86 -7.27
C THR A 204 0.70 -13.70 -6.24
N LEU A 205 -0.61 -13.50 -6.12
CA LEU A 205 -1.52 -14.36 -5.37
C LEU A 205 -2.71 -14.78 -6.24
N LYS A 206 -3.33 -15.91 -5.90
CA LYS A 206 -4.64 -16.30 -6.44
C LYS A 206 -5.77 -15.65 -5.65
N SER A 207 -5.60 -15.49 -4.34
CA SER A 207 -6.53 -14.79 -3.47
C SER A 207 -6.62 -13.32 -3.86
N ASN A 208 -7.83 -12.80 -3.89
CA ASN A 208 -8.14 -11.38 -4.11
C ASN A 208 -8.49 -10.68 -2.79
N SER A 209 -8.48 -11.41 -1.67
CA SER A 209 -8.69 -10.84 -0.35
C SER A 209 -7.96 -11.61 0.75
N LEU A 210 -7.77 -10.93 1.88
CA LEU A 210 -7.20 -11.45 3.11
C LEU A 210 -8.07 -10.99 4.28
N THR A 211 -8.48 -11.92 5.13
CA THR A 211 -9.20 -11.60 6.37
C THR A 211 -8.29 -11.79 7.57
N ILE A 212 -8.20 -10.79 8.43
CA ILE A 212 -7.62 -10.90 9.76
C ILE A 212 -8.72 -11.43 10.69
N LEU A 213 -8.42 -12.50 11.41
CA LEU A 213 -9.25 -13.05 12.47
C LEU A 213 -8.70 -12.61 13.82
N GLU A 214 -9.58 -12.26 14.77
CA GLU A 214 -9.29 -12.06 16.20
C GLU A 214 -9.95 -13.19 16.98
N ASN A 215 -9.19 -14.06 17.66
CA ASN A 215 -9.72 -15.22 18.38
C ASN A 215 -10.63 -16.11 17.51
N SER A 216 -10.23 -16.33 16.25
CA SER A 216 -11.01 -17.06 15.21
C SER A 216 -12.31 -16.40 14.74
N ILE A 217 -12.57 -15.15 15.13
CA ILE A 217 -13.71 -14.35 14.66
C ILE A 217 -13.21 -13.36 13.60
N PRO A 218 -13.88 -13.21 12.44
CA PRO A 218 -13.51 -12.21 11.46
C PRO A 218 -13.46 -10.80 12.05
N TYR A 219 -12.37 -10.08 11.80
CA TYR A 219 -12.09 -8.77 12.40
C TYR A 219 -12.01 -7.67 11.33
N VAL A 220 -11.09 -7.83 10.37
CA VAL A 220 -10.92 -6.90 9.25
C VAL A 220 -10.66 -7.71 7.99
N LYS A 221 -11.32 -7.36 6.89
CA LYS A 221 -11.05 -7.92 5.57
C LYS A 221 -10.51 -6.86 4.63
N VAL A 222 -9.45 -7.20 3.91
CA VAL A 222 -8.87 -6.35 2.85
C VAL A 222 -9.11 -7.04 1.51
N ASP A 223 -9.87 -6.40 0.64
CA ASP A 223 -10.07 -6.84 -0.76
C ASP A 223 -9.12 -6.06 -1.66
N PHE A 224 -8.37 -6.75 -2.52
CA PHE A 224 -7.28 -6.20 -3.31
C PHE A 224 -7.22 -6.79 -4.73
N GLU A 225 -8.37 -7.09 -5.33
CA GLU A 225 -8.48 -7.72 -6.66
C GLU A 225 -7.64 -7.03 -7.76
N ASP A 226 -7.55 -5.70 -7.75
CA ASP A 226 -6.76 -4.94 -8.74
C ASP A 226 -5.24 -5.02 -8.52
N PHE A 227 -4.79 -5.59 -7.40
CA PHE A 227 -3.40 -5.62 -6.96
C PHE A 227 -2.86 -7.06 -6.96
N PRO A 228 -2.06 -7.44 -7.96
CA PRO A 228 -1.55 -8.81 -8.06
C PRO A 228 -0.52 -9.13 -6.98
N SER A 229 0.18 -8.12 -6.46
CA SER A 229 1.22 -8.28 -5.44
C SER A 229 0.71 -7.83 -4.08
N LEU A 230 1.22 -8.46 -3.03
CA LEU A 230 0.87 -8.15 -1.64
C LEU A 230 2.14 -8.14 -0.77
N GLY A 231 2.34 -7.07 -0.03
CA GLY A 231 3.24 -7.04 1.13
C GLY A 231 2.47 -7.30 2.41
N ILE A 232 3.05 -8.06 3.33
CA ILE A 232 2.56 -8.16 4.71
C ILE A 232 3.72 -7.90 5.64
N TRP A 233 3.56 -6.94 6.57
CA TRP A 233 4.66 -6.52 7.42
C TRP A 233 4.19 -6.10 8.80
N THR A 234 5.01 -6.32 9.82
CA THR A 234 4.90 -5.62 11.10
C THR A 234 6.29 -5.41 11.70
N LYS A 235 6.35 -4.57 12.73
CA LYS A 235 7.54 -4.39 13.56
C LYS A 235 7.45 -5.31 14.78
N ASP A 236 8.59 -5.85 15.22
CA ASP A 236 8.64 -6.64 16.46
C ASP A 236 7.95 -5.93 17.63
N GLN A 237 7.09 -6.66 18.35
CA GLN A 237 6.27 -6.18 19.47
C GLN A 237 5.24 -5.08 19.14
N ALA A 238 5.05 -4.73 17.87
CA ALA A 238 4.09 -3.70 17.49
C ALA A 238 2.65 -4.26 17.41
N PRO A 239 1.66 -3.59 18.01
CA PRO A 239 0.26 -4.04 18.01
C PRO A 239 -0.45 -3.62 16.71
N PHE A 240 0.15 -3.92 15.56
CA PHE A 240 -0.44 -3.71 14.25
C PHE A 240 0.10 -4.70 13.23
N VAL A 241 -0.56 -4.82 12.09
CA VAL A 241 0.00 -5.46 10.91
C VAL A 241 -0.37 -4.70 9.65
N CYS A 242 0.59 -4.53 8.75
CA CYS A 242 0.38 -3.93 7.45
C CYS A 242 -0.08 -4.99 6.44
N ILE A 243 -1.15 -4.67 5.71
CA ILE A 243 -1.62 -5.44 4.55
C ILE A 243 -1.50 -4.51 3.35
N GLU A 244 -0.59 -4.82 2.43
CA GLU A 244 -0.08 -3.84 1.47
C GLU A 244 -0.33 -4.25 0.01
N PRO A 245 -1.51 -3.93 -0.55
CA PRO A 245 -1.80 -4.14 -1.97
C PRO A 245 -0.86 -3.33 -2.87
N TRP A 246 -0.16 -4.00 -3.78
CA TRP A 246 0.86 -3.38 -4.64
C TRP A 246 0.71 -3.68 -6.13
N LEU A 247 0.96 -2.67 -6.95
CA LEU A 247 1.22 -2.73 -8.39
C LEU A 247 2.68 -2.33 -8.64
N GLY A 248 3.57 -3.29 -8.40
CA GLY A 248 5.02 -3.12 -8.38
C GLY A 248 5.63 -3.51 -7.02
N TYR A 249 6.96 -3.59 -6.94
CA TYR A 249 7.69 -3.95 -5.72
C TYR A 249 9.14 -3.48 -5.82
N SER A 250 9.97 -3.66 -4.78
CA SER A 250 11.40 -3.33 -4.80
C SER A 250 12.12 -3.90 -6.03
N ASP A 251 13.21 -3.26 -6.45
CA ASP A 251 14.10 -3.83 -7.46
C ASP A 251 14.64 -5.20 -7.05
N THR A 252 15.10 -5.96 -8.03
CA THR A 252 15.94 -7.15 -7.83
C THR A 252 17.43 -6.79 -7.96
N SER A 253 18.32 -7.71 -7.54
CA SER A 253 19.77 -7.56 -7.73
C SER A 253 20.18 -7.35 -9.19
N GLU A 254 19.40 -7.92 -10.12
CA GLU A 254 19.66 -7.92 -11.57
C GLU A 254 19.08 -6.68 -12.30
N ASN A 255 18.59 -5.66 -11.59
CA ASN A 255 18.01 -4.49 -12.25
C ASN A 255 19.03 -3.74 -13.13
N SER A 256 18.60 -3.40 -14.34
CA SER A 256 19.36 -2.62 -15.33
C SER A 256 19.50 -1.13 -14.99
N GLY A 257 18.74 -0.63 -14.01
CA GLY A 257 18.64 0.80 -13.68
C GLY A 257 17.65 1.56 -14.59
N ASN A 258 17.26 1.03 -15.75
CA ASN A 258 16.22 1.64 -16.58
C ASN A 258 14.83 1.42 -15.97
N LEU A 259 14.14 2.49 -15.59
CA LEU A 259 12.84 2.41 -14.92
C LEU A 259 11.75 1.74 -15.77
N PHE A 260 11.79 1.89 -17.10
CA PHE A 260 10.86 1.17 -18.00
C PHE A 260 11.06 -0.35 -18.01
N LYS A 261 12.22 -0.83 -17.54
CA LYS A 261 12.55 -2.26 -17.46
C LYS A 261 12.47 -2.81 -16.04
N LYS A 262 12.09 -1.97 -15.07
CA LYS A 262 11.91 -2.40 -13.68
C LYS A 262 10.84 -3.49 -13.62
N GLU A 263 11.14 -4.59 -12.94
CA GLU A 263 10.18 -5.68 -12.77
C GLU A 263 8.92 -5.18 -12.04
N GLY A 264 7.74 -5.50 -12.57
CA GLY A 264 6.45 -5.08 -12.01
C GLY A 264 6.07 -3.60 -12.28
N ILE A 265 6.86 -2.83 -13.03
CA ILE A 265 6.51 -1.46 -13.40
C ILE A 265 5.31 -1.46 -14.36
N LEU A 266 4.39 -0.53 -14.17
CA LEU A 266 3.33 -0.21 -15.13
C LEU A 266 3.83 0.86 -16.09
N VAL A 267 3.38 0.84 -17.33
CA VAL A 267 3.68 1.88 -18.32
C VAL A 267 2.38 2.44 -18.85
N LEU A 268 2.12 3.71 -18.54
CA LEU A 268 0.91 4.42 -18.96
C LEU A 268 1.19 5.21 -20.24
N ASP A 269 0.39 4.98 -21.29
CA ASP A 269 0.51 5.72 -22.55
C ASP A 269 0.17 7.21 -22.36
N PRO A 270 0.63 8.10 -23.28
CA PRO A 270 0.36 9.53 -23.20
C PRO A 270 -1.14 9.84 -23.06
N LYS A 271 -1.48 10.76 -22.16
CA LYS A 271 -2.87 11.22 -21.91
C LYS A 271 -3.84 10.14 -21.42
N GLN A 272 -3.33 8.95 -21.07
CA GLN A 272 -4.15 7.89 -20.50
C GLN A 272 -4.32 8.03 -19.00
N ILE A 273 -5.35 7.36 -18.50
CA ILE A 273 -5.71 7.28 -17.10
C ILE A 273 -5.71 5.82 -16.68
N PHE A 274 -5.04 5.54 -15.57
CA PHE A 274 -5.06 4.25 -14.90
C PHE A 274 -5.93 4.34 -13.64
N HIS A 275 -6.66 3.26 -13.35
CA HIS A 275 -7.49 3.10 -12.15
C HIS A 275 -7.17 1.78 -11.46
N SER A 276 -7.15 1.79 -10.13
CA SER A 276 -7.10 0.59 -9.29
C SER A 276 -7.74 0.88 -7.95
N LYS A 277 -8.40 -0.10 -7.33
CA LYS A 277 -9.03 0.04 -6.01
C LYS A 277 -8.79 -1.17 -5.11
N PHE A 278 -8.75 -0.91 -3.82
CA PHE A 278 -8.83 -1.92 -2.76
C PHE A 278 -9.82 -1.42 -1.69
N SER A 279 -10.23 -2.29 -0.79
CA SER A 279 -11.10 -1.89 0.31
C SER A 279 -10.68 -2.49 1.64
N ILE A 280 -11.04 -1.80 2.71
CA ILE A 280 -10.91 -2.25 4.10
C ILE A 280 -12.32 -2.37 4.66
N THR A 281 -12.74 -3.58 4.99
CA THR A 281 -14.06 -3.90 5.54
C THR A 281 -13.94 -4.32 6.99
N ILE A 282 -14.73 -3.70 7.86
CA ILE A 282 -14.85 -4.05 9.28
C ILE A 282 -15.93 -5.11 9.43
N LEU A 283 -15.60 -6.22 10.10
CA LEU A 283 -16.46 -7.41 10.23
C LEU A 283 -17.02 -7.62 11.65
#